data_AF-A0A8J3HTY5-F1
#
_entry.id   AF-A0A8J3HTY5-F1
#
_cell.length_a   1.000
_cell.length_b   1.000
_cell.length_c   1.000
_cell.angle_alpha   90.00
_cell.angle_beta   90.00
_cell.angle_gamma   90.00
#
_symmetry.space_group_name_H-M   'P 1'
#
loop_
_entity.id
_entity.type
_entity.pdbx_description
1 polymer ?
#
loop_
_entity_poly.entity_id
_entity_poly.type
_entity_poly.pdbx_seq_one_letter_code
_entity_poly.pdbx_strand_id
1 'polypeptide(L)'
;MSNFKFDSGVNFFDHFETDPLINDIERYRSLWKAVILQAVTDSISSNRRTEIQLEKKKATEWLFDFNQDFDIVCEYAGYKPAYVRDKARSIIKEKLSKLAYGYQYHQENSTVI
;
A
#
# COMPACT_ATOMS: atom_id res chain seq x y z
N MET A 1 51.34 6.39 4.03
CA MET A 1 51.49 6.14 5.48
C MET A 1 51.06 7.43 6.18
N SER A 2 50.06 7.45 7.04
CA SER A 2 49.97 6.63 8.25
C SER A 2 48.52 6.30 8.63
N ASN A 3 48.32 5.05 9.04
CA ASN A 3 47.12 4.57 9.73
C ASN A 3 47.12 5.14 11.15
N PHE A 4 46.06 5.86 11.53
CA PHE A 4 45.76 6.08 12.94
C PHE A 4 44.68 5.08 13.36
N LYS A 5 45.10 4.04 14.06
CA LYS A 5 44.20 3.20 14.88
C LYS A 5 44.04 3.91 16.23
N PHE A 6 42.79 4.14 16.63
CA PHE A 6 42.46 4.47 18.01
C PHE A 6 41.86 3.23 18.67
N ASP A 7 42.51 2.76 19.73
CA ASP A 7 42.09 1.62 20.55
C ASP A 7 40.92 2.03 21.46
N SER A 8 39.73 1.97 20.90
CA SER A 8 38.48 1.74 21.63
C SER A 8 37.46 1.34 20.58
N GLY A 9 37.19 0.04 20.47
CA GLY A 9 36.33 -0.56 19.44
C GLY A 9 34.86 -0.12 19.52
N VAL A 10 34.61 1.14 19.18
CA VAL A 10 33.28 1.68 18.93
C VAL A 10 33.37 2.37 17.58
N ASN A 11 32.63 1.85 16.60
CA ASN A 11 32.55 2.49 15.30
C ASN A 11 32.00 3.91 15.50
N PHE A 12 32.72 4.92 14.97
CA PHE A 12 32.27 6.31 14.88
C PHE A 12 30.90 6.46 14.17
N PHE A 13 30.45 5.41 13.48
CA PHE A 13 29.17 5.32 12.79
C PHE A 13 28.03 4.63 13.56
N ASP A 14 28.26 4.12 14.79
CA ASP A 14 27.24 3.31 15.50
C ASP A 14 26.34 4.07 16.48
N HIS A 15 26.50 5.39 16.60
CA HIS A 15 25.65 6.25 17.43
C HIS A 15 25.15 7.48 16.65
N PHE A 16 24.66 7.27 15.42
CA PHE A 16 23.58 8.13 14.95
C PHE A 16 22.32 7.66 15.67
N GLU A 17 22.09 8.17 16.88
CA GLU A 17 20.75 8.24 17.43
C GLU A 17 19.87 8.85 16.33
N THR A 18 18.95 8.06 15.80
CA THR A 18 17.98 8.53 14.82
C THR A 18 17.27 9.72 15.45
N ASP A 19 17.48 10.90 14.85
CA ASP A 19 16.85 12.14 15.29
C ASP A 19 15.36 11.87 15.56
N PRO A 20 14.85 12.12 16.78
CA PRO A 20 13.45 11.92 17.13
C PRO A 20 12.47 12.49 16.09
N LEU A 21 12.84 13.60 15.43
CA LEU A 21 12.06 14.20 14.33
C LEU A 21 11.97 13.29 13.10
N ILE A 22 13.04 12.60 12.73
CA ILE A 22 13.04 11.64 11.60
C ILE A 22 12.11 10.47 11.92
N ASN A 23 12.15 9.96 13.15
CA ASN A 23 11.26 8.90 13.58
C ASN A 23 9.79 9.34 13.53
N ASP A 24 9.48 10.57 13.97
CA ASP A 24 8.14 11.13 13.86
C ASP A 24 7.66 11.27 12.42
N ILE A 25 8.50 11.80 11.52
CA ILE A 25 8.15 11.92 10.09
C ILE A 25 7.82 10.56 9.48
N GLU A 26 8.61 9.52 9.78
CA GLU A 26 8.35 8.18 9.28
C GLU A 26 7.09 7.54 9.89
N ARG A 27 6.79 7.83 11.15
CA ARG A 27 5.51 7.44 11.79
C ARG A 27 4.32 8.08 11.10
N TYR A 28 4.37 9.40 10.83
CA TYR A 28 3.32 10.12 10.12
C TYR A 28 3.15 9.59 8.68
N ARG A 29 4.25 9.35 7.96
CA ARG A 29 4.19 8.73 6.62
C ARG A 29 3.54 7.35 6.67
N SER A 30 3.87 6.55 7.67
CA SER A 30 3.32 5.20 7.83
C SER A 30 1.81 5.22 8.06
N LEU A 31 1.29 6.20 8.79
CA LEU A 31 -0.14 6.43 8.94
C LEU A 31 -0.82 6.65 7.57
N TRP A 32 -0.29 7.57 6.76
CA TRP A 32 -0.88 7.86 5.45
C TRP A 32 -0.72 6.71 4.45
N LYS A 33 0.37 5.94 4.53
CA LYS A 33 0.52 4.67 3.80
C LYS A 33 -0.57 3.67 4.18
N ALA A 34 -0.96 3.60 5.45
CA ALA A 34 -2.04 2.72 5.91
C ALA A 34 -3.41 3.14 5.34
N VAL A 35 -3.67 4.45 5.20
CA VAL A 35 -4.90 4.95 4.54
C VAL A 35 -4.98 4.47 3.09
N ILE A 36 -3.87 4.60 2.34
CA ILE A 36 -3.78 4.11 0.95
C ILE A 36 -3.99 2.60 0.91
N LEU A 37 -3.34 1.84 1.80
CA LEU A 37 -3.47 0.39 1.87
C LEU A 37 -4.91 -0.05 2.16
N GLN A 38 -5.60 0.66 3.05
CA GLN A 38 -6.99 0.38 3.39
C GLN A 38 -7.89 0.58 2.17
N ALA A 39 -7.77 1.71 1.47
CA ALA A 39 -8.55 1.96 0.26
C ALA A 39 -8.30 0.91 -0.84
N VAL A 40 -7.04 0.50 -1.05
CA VAL A 40 -6.73 -0.59 -2.00
C VAL A 40 -7.38 -1.89 -1.53
N THR A 41 -7.31 -2.23 -0.24
CA THR A 41 -7.89 -3.45 0.32
C THR A 41 -9.41 -3.47 0.14
N ASP A 42 -10.09 -2.36 0.42
CA ASP A 42 -11.53 -2.23 0.27
C ASP A 42 -11.95 -2.34 -1.21
N SER A 43 -11.16 -1.77 -2.12
CA SER A 43 -11.39 -1.88 -3.57
C SER A 43 -11.28 -3.32 -4.11
N ILE A 44 -10.52 -4.20 -3.45
CA ILE A 44 -10.32 -5.59 -3.88
C ILE A 44 -11.14 -6.61 -3.07
N SER A 45 -11.99 -6.16 -2.16
CA SER A 45 -12.85 -7.03 -1.37
C SER A 45 -13.71 -7.93 -2.27
N SER A 46 -13.77 -9.22 -1.93
CA SER A 46 -14.56 -10.25 -2.64
C SER A 46 -15.89 -10.56 -1.96
N ASN A 47 -16.27 -9.80 -0.92
CA ASN A 47 -17.50 -10.04 -0.19
C ASN A 47 -18.72 -9.57 -0.98
N ARG A 48 -19.78 -10.38 -1.02
CA ARG A 48 -21.01 -10.12 -1.79
C ARG A 48 -22.05 -9.31 -1.03
N ARG A 49 -21.88 -9.04 0.27
CA ARG A 49 -22.81 -8.21 1.04
C ARG A 49 -22.89 -6.81 0.43
N THR A 50 -24.10 -6.29 0.25
CA THR A 50 -24.37 -5.01 -0.44
C THR A 50 -23.61 -3.83 0.17
N GLU A 51 -23.53 -3.75 1.50
CA GLU A 51 -22.76 -2.73 2.22
C GLU A 51 -21.28 -2.74 1.81
N ILE A 52 -20.69 -3.92 1.66
CA ILE A 52 -19.29 -4.07 1.27
C ILE A 52 -19.09 -3.76 -0.22
N GLN A 53 -20.11 -3.95 -1.07
CA GLN A 53 -20.06 -3.52 -2.46
C GLN A 53 -20.08 -1.99 -2.61
N LEU A 54 -20.84 -1.30 -1.75
CA LEU A 54 -20.86 0.17 -1.70
C LEU A 54 -19.49 0.71 -1.28
N GLU A 55 -18.91 0.17 -0.21
CA GLU A 55 -17.59 0.60 0.26
C GLU A 55 -16.48 0.30 -0.77
N LYS A 56 -16.56 -0.85 -1.45
CA LYS A 56 -15.67 -1.16 -2.59
C LYS A 56 -15.76 -0.11 -3.69
N LYS A 57 -16.98 0.30 -4.07
CA LYS A 57 -17.21 1.32 -5.09
C LYS A 57 -16.62 2.66 -4.66
N LYS A 58 -16.94 3.12 -3.44
CA LYS A 58 -16.41 4.38 -2.88
C LYS A 58 -14.88 4.38 -2.82
N ALA A 59 -14.27 3.28 -2.38
CA ALA A 59 -12.82 3.14 -2.33
C ALA A 59 -12.18 3.20 -3.73
N THR A 60 -12.83 2.58 -4.72
CA THR A 60 -12.37 2.62 -6.12
C THR A 60 -12.47 4.04 -6.69
N GLU A 61 -13.59 4.73 -6.47
CA GLU A 61 -13.79 6.13 -6.87
C GLU A 61 -12.74 7.02 -6.20
N TRP A 62 -12.54 6.89 -4.89
CA TRP A 62 -11.54 7.67 -4.15
C TRP A 62 -10.11 7.49 -4.68
N LEU A 63 -9.73 6.29 -5.12
CA LEU A 63 -8.41 6.01 -5.69
C LEU A 63 -8.21 6.62 -7.10
N PHE A 64 -9.26 6.61 -7.94
CA PHE A 64 -9.11 6.86 -9.38
C PHE A 64 -9.74 8.14 -9.89
N ASP A 65 -10.66 8.74 -9.15
CA ASP A 65 -11.22 10.04 -9.50
C ASP A 65 -10.21 11.16 -9.25
N PHE A 66 -10.44 12.30 -9.90
CA PHE A 66 -9.69 13.53 -9.66
C PHE A 66 -10.11 14.12 -8.31
N ASN A 67 -9.54 13.56 -7.25
CA ASN A 67 -9.77 13.96 -5.87
C ASN A 67 -8.50 14.57 -5.27
N GLN A 68 -8.60 15.82 -4.81
CA GLN A 68 -7.50 16.51 -4.14
C GLN A 68 -7.11 15.84 -2.81
N ASP A 69 -8.07 15.24 -2.08
CA ASP A 69 -7.78 14.57 -0.81
C ASP A 69 -6.85 13.37 -1.02
N PHE A 70 -7.06 12.61 -2.11
CA PHE A 70 -6.18 11.49 -2.47
C PHE A 70 -4.76 11.98 -2.78
N ASP A 71 -4.64 13.08 -3.52
CA ASP A 71 -3.34 13.63 -3.89
C ASP A 71 -2.56 14.10 -2.64
N ILE A 72 -3.23 14.74 -1.68
CA ILE A 72 -2.67 15.16 -0.38
C ILE A 72 -2.23 13.94 0.44
N VAL A 73 -3.07 12.90 0.53
CA VAL A 73 -2.72 11.66 1.24
C VAL A 73 -1.49 11.00 0.63
N CYS A 74 -1.36 11.00 -0.69
CA CYS A 74 -0.17 10.49 -1.37
C CYS A 74 1.07 11.31 -1.02
N GLU A 75 0.98 12.63 -1.03
CA GLU A 75 2.09 13.52 -0.68
C GLU A 75 2.55 13.27 0.77
N TYR A 76 1.61 13.20 1.72
CA TYR A 76 1.94 12.91 3.12
C TYR A 76 2.48 11.50 3.35
N ALA A 77 2.11 10.54 2.51
CA ALA A 77 2.71 9.19 2.50
C ALA A 77 4.11 9.16 1.86
N GLY A 78 4.55 10.24 1.22
CA GLY A 78 5.82 10.32 0.50
C GLY A 78 5.78 9.72 -0.92
N TYR A 79 4.61 9.69 -1.55
CA TYR A 79 4.41 9.13 -2.88
C TYR A 79 3.85 10.15 -3.89
N LYS A 80 4.17 9.93 -5.17
CA LYS A 80 3.48 10.62 -6.26
C LYS A 80 2.10 9.97 -6.49
N PRO A 81 1.01 10.74 -6.61
CA PRO A 81 -0.34 10.18 -6.81
C PRO A 81 -0.43 9.25 -8.02
N ALA A 82 0.21 9.61 -9.14
CA ALA A 82 0.25 8.78 -10.34
C ALA A 82 0.86 7.39 -10.08
N TYR A 83 1.97 7.33 -9.33
CA TYR A 83 2.62 6.07 -8.98
C TYR A 83 1.69 5.15 -8.19
N VAL A 84 0.97 5.71 -7.22
CA VAL A 84 0.02 4.96 -6.39
C VAL A 84 -1.14 4.44 -7.24
N ARG A 85 -1.73 5.28 -8.10
CA ARG A 85 -2.82 4.88 -9.01
C ARG A 85 -2.41 3.75 -9.94
N ASP A 86 -1.20 3.79 -10.49
CA ASP A 86 -0.72 2.76 -11.41
C ASP A 86 -0.45 1.43 -10.71
N LYS A 87 0.10 1.47 -9.49
CA LYS A 87 0.23 0.28 -8.65
C LYS A 87 -1.13 -0.29 -8.23
N ALA A 88 -2.05 0.55 -7.79
CA ALA A 88 -3.40 0.13 -7.41
C ALA A 88 -4.13 -0.54 -8.59
N ARG A 89 -4.09 0.06 -9.79
CA ARG A 89 -4.66 -0.54 -11.01
C ARG A 89 -4.11 -1.94 -11.29
N SER A 90 -2.79 -2.10 -11.16
CA SER A 90 -2.12 -3.38 -11.40
C SER A 90 -2.60 -4.46 -10.40
N ILE A 91 -2.66 -4.12 -9.11
CA ILE A 91 -3.11 -5.02 -8.04
C ILE A 91 -4.59 -5.41 -8.23
N ILE A 92 -5.45 -4.43 -8.50
CA ILE A 92 -6.88 -4.66 -8.68
C ILE A 92 -7.11 -5.57 -9.90
N LYS A 93 -6.43 -5.29 -11.02
CA LYS A 93 -6.52 -6.12 -12.23
C LYS A 93 -6.10 -7.56 -11.95
N GLU A 94 -4.98 -7.77 -11.26
CA GLU A 94 -4.49 -9.09 -10.87
C GLU A 94 -5.47 -9.83 -9.95
N LYS A 95 -6.10 -9.13 -8.99
CA LYS A 95 -7.10 -9.74 -8.12
C LYS A 95 -8.33 -10.16 -8.92
N LEU A 96 -8.83 -9.29 -9.80
CA LEU A 96 -10.01 -9.57 -10.62
C LEU A 96 -9.77 -10.74 -11.56
N SER A 97 -8.58 -10.85 -12.17
CA SER A 97 -8.25 -12.00 -13.00
C SER A 97 -8.24 -13.30 -12.19
N LYS A 98 -7.64 -13.31 -10.99
CA LYS A 98 -7.65 -14.49 -10.10
C LYS A 98 -9.06 -14.90 -9.67
N LEU A 99 -9.94 -13.94 -9.40
CA LEU A 99 -11.35 -14.21 -9.07
C LEU A 99 -12.10 -14.81 -10.27
N ALA A 100 -11.86 -14.31 -11.48
CA ALA A 100 -12.46 -14.85 -12.70
C ALA A 100 -12.01 -16.28 -12.99
N TYR A 101 -10.70 -16.56 -12.89
CA TYR A 101 -10.16 -17.92 -13.01
C TYR A 101 -10.75 -18.86 -11.97
N GLY A 102 -10.76 -18.48 -10.68
CA GLY A 102 -11.33 -19.31 -9.62
C GLY A 102 -12.81 -19.67 -9.86
N TYR A 103 -13.59 -18.74 -10.41
CA TYR A 103 -14.98 -19.00 -10.78
C TYR A 103 -15.11 -20.02 -11.92
N GLN A 104 -14.29 -19.90 -12.98
CA GLN A 104 -14.27 -20.84 -14.11
C GLN A 104 -13.92 -22.27 -13.64
N TYR A 105 -12.87 -22.43 -12.83
CA TYR A 105 -12.47 -23.74 -12.29
C TYR A 105 -13.57 -24.42 -11.46
N HIS A 106 -14.32 -23.65 -10.65
CA HIS A 106 -15.41 -24.21 -9.85
C HIS A 106 -16.64 -24.59 -10.69
N GLN A 107 -16.95 -23.86 -11.77
CA GLN A 107 -18.05 -24.23 -12.67
C GLN A 107 -17.76 -25.52 -13.45
N GLU A 108 -16.55 -25.67 -13.97
CA GLU A 108 -16.13 -26.84 -14.75
C GLU A 108 -16.07 -28.12 -13.88
N ASN A 109 -15.71 -27.99 -12.60
CA ASN A 109 -15.55 -29.15 -11.70
C ASN A 109 -16.76 -29.42 -10.77
N SER A 110 -17.80 -28.59 -10.77
CA SER A 110 -19.07 -28.84 -10.03
C SER A 110 -20.18 -29.46 -10.90
N THR A 111 -19.98 -29.60 -12.21
CA THR A 111 -20.95 -30.23 -13.13
C THR A 111 -20.68 -31.74 -13.29
N VAL A 112 -19.71 -32.29 -12.56
CA VAL A 112 -19.39 -33.72 -12.52
C VAL A 112 -19.87 -34.29 -11.17
N ILE A 113 -21.19 -34.38 -10.98
CA ILE A 113 -21.82 -35.23 -9.97
C ILE A 113 -23.12 -35.80 -10.54
#